data_AF-A0A482XMD4-F1
#
_entry.id   AF-A0A482XMD4-F1
#
_cell.length_a   1.000
_cell.length_b   1.000
_cell.length_c   1.000
_cell.angle_alpha   90.00
_cell.angle_beta   90.00
_cell.angle_gamma   90.00
#
_symmetry.space_group_name_H-M   'P 1'
#
loop_
_entity.id
_entity.type
_entity.pdbx_description
1 polymer ?
#
loop_
_entity_poly.entity_id
_entity_poly.type
_entity_poly.pdbx_seq_one_letter_code
_entity_poly.pdbx_strand_id
1 'polypeptide(L)'
;MLQSVQKSALFRTDGASACLIMTEAKAKELGLKPKAYLRDFVYVSQDPKDQLLLGPAYATPRVLEKAGLTMKDIDVWEFHEAFAGQILANFKALDSDWFAQNYMNRQSKVGVPDINKFNNWGGSLSIGHPFAAT
;
A
#
# COMPACT_ATOMS: atom_id res chain seq x y z
N MET A 1 24.86 -16.19 1.72
CA MET A 1 23.43 -16.27 1.33
C MET A 1 22.50 -15.80 2.47
N LEU A 2 22.67 -16.24 3.72
CA LEU A 2 21.85 -15.74 4.85
C LEU A 2 21.98 -14.22 5.12
N GLN A 3 23.19 -13.67 5.06
CA GLN A 3 23.43 -12.24 5.29
C GLN A 3 22.83 -11.32 4.21
N SER A 4 22.66 -11.79 2.97
CA SER A 4 22.06 -10.98 1.90
C SER A 4 20.54 -10.90 2.01
N VAL A 5 19.89 -11.97 2.50
CA VAL A 5 18.44 -11.99 2.74
C VAL A 5 18.04 -11.05 3.88
N GLN A 6 18.87 -10.98 4.94
CA GLN A 6 18.60 -10.11 6.09
C GLN A 6 18.62 -8.61 5.74
N LYS A 7 19.34 -8.20 4.70
CA LYS A 7 19.37 -6.80 4.23
C LYS A 7 18.13 -6.37 3.45
N SER A 8 17.33 -7.33 2.97
CA SER A 8 16.13 -7.09 2.15
C SER A 8 14.81 -7.32 2.89
N ALA A 9 14.88 -7.50 4.21
CA ALA A 9 13.75 -7.76 5.09
C ALA A 9 13.66 -6.67 6.16
N LEU A 10 12.43 -6.38 6.61
CA LEU A 10 12.25 -5.57 7.81
C LEU A 10 12.86 -6.24 9.04
N PHE A 11 13.14 -5.42 10.05
CA PHE A 11 13.67 -5.85 11.34
C PHE A 11 12.65 -5.61 12.45
N ARG A 12 12.85 -6.24 13.61
CA ARG A 12 11.95 -6.04 14.75
C ARG A 12 12.13 -4.63 15.29
N THR A 13 11.02 -3.91 15.44
CA THR A 13 11.00 -2.52 15.88
C THR A 13 9.90 -2.29 16.90
N ASP A 14 10.20 -1.48 17.90
CA ASP A 14 9.25 -0.95 18.87
C ASP A 14 8.84 0.47 18.45
N GLY A 15 7.55 0.81 18.55
CA GLY A 15 7.06 2.11 18.13
C GLY A 15 5.56 2.31 18.38
N ALA A 16 5.10 3.56 18.27
CA ALA A 16 3.72 3.97 18.42
C ALA A 16 3.40 5.12 17.46
N SER A 17 2.14 5.22 17.01
CA SER A 17 1.67 6.32 16.17
C SER A 17 0.31 6.84 16.67
N ALA A 18 0.01 8.11 16.35
CA ALA A 18 -1.26 8.74 16.70
C ALA A 18 -1.72 9.67 15.57
N CYS A 19 -3.02 9.68 15.30
CA CYS A 19 -3.65 10.57 14.31
C CYS A 19 -4.98 11.11 14.88
N LEU A 20 -5.20 12.41 14.75
CA LEU A 20 -6.46 13.04 15.10
C LEU A 20 -7.33 13.17 13.84
N ILE A 21 -8.39 12.37 13.78
CA ILE A 21 -9.36 12.37 12.68
C ILE A 21 -10.68 12.93 13.22
N MET A 22 -11.30 13.82 12.44
CA MET A 22 -12.60 14.40 12.76
C MET A 22 -13.34 14.74 11.47
N THR A 23 -14.64 15.06 11.60
CA THR A 23 -15.43 15.55 10.47
C THR A 23 -14.94 16.93 10.05
N GLU A 24 -15.08 17.25 8.76
CA GLU A 24 -14.72 18.58 8.24
C GLU A 24 -15.49 19.70 8.96
N ALA A 25 -16.77 19.47 9.28
CA ALA A 25 -17.60 20.40 10.03
C ALA A 25 -17.00 20.72 11.41
N LYS A 26 -16.55 19.69 12.15
CA LYS A 26 -15.93 19.89 13.46
C LYS A 26 -14.58 20.58 13.35
N ALA A 27 -13.78 20.25 12.34
CA ALA A 27 -12.51 20.93 12.08
C ALA A 27 -12.72 22.43 11.84
N LYS A 28 -13.74 22.80 11.05
CA LYS A 28 -14.12 24.20 10.80
C LYS A 28 -14.60 24.92 12.06
N GLU A 29 -15.46 24.28 12.84
CA GLU A 29 -15.95 24.83 14.12
C GLU A 29 -14.80 25.13 15.09
N LEU A 30 -13.80 24.25 15.15
CA LEU A 30 -12.62 24.40 15.99
C LEU A 30 -11.53 25.31 15.40
N GLY A 31 -11.74 25.89 14.21
CA GLY A 31 -10.74 26.73 13.54
C GLY A 31 -9.48 25.99 13.09
N LEU A 32 -9.53 24.67 12.93
CA LEU A 32 -8.40 23.85 12.50
C LEU A 32 -8.28 23.82 10.97
N LYS A 33 -7.04 23.80 10.45
CA LYS A 33 -6.75 23.61 9.02
C LYS A 33 -6.45 22.12 8.75
N PRO A 34 -7.33 21.37 8.05
CA PRO A 34 -7.08 19.98 7.73
C PRO A 34 -5.82 19.77 6.88
N LYS A 35 -5.05 18.71 7.17
CA LYS A 35 -3.85 18.35 6.38
C LYS A 35 -4.17 17.50 5.15
N ALA A 36 -5.19 16.66 5.23
CA ALA A 36 -5.64 15.77 4.16
C ALA A 36 -7.09 15.31 4.42
N TYR A 37 -7.68 14.61 3.46
CA TYR A 37 -9.00 13.98 3.58
C TYR A 37 -8.88 12.47 3.49
N LEU A 38 -9.52 11.74 4.41
CA LEU A 38 -9.75 10.31 4.27
C LEU A 38 -10.90 10.10 3.28
N ARG A 39 -10.59 9.66 2.05
CA ARG A 39 -11.56 9.52 0.96
C ARG A 39 -12.20 8.13 0.92
N ASP A 40 -11.46 7.17 0.42
CA ASP A 40 -11.91 5.79 0.26
C ASP A 40 -10.88 4.81 0.83
N PHE A 41 -11.39 3.70 1.33
CA PHE A 41 -10.62 2.56 1.77
C PHE A 41 -11.36 1.26 1.44
N VAL A 42 -10.60 0.17 1.35
CA VAL A 42 -11.10 -1.18 1.14
C VAL A 42 -10.29 -2.16 1.98
N TYR A 43 -10.93 -3.27 2.36
CA TYR A 43 -10.25 -4.43 2.90
C TYR A 43 -10.41 -5.59 1.92
N VAL A 44 -9.33 -6.36 1.77
CA VAL A 44 -9.29 -7.57 0.93
C VAL A 44 -8.64 -8.70 1.74
N SER A 45 -8.91 -9.93 1.34
CA SER A 45 -8.32 -11.13 1.94
C SER A 45 -7.85 -12.06 0.84
N GLN A 46 -6.76 -12.78 1.09
CA GLN A 46 -6.15 -13.74 0.17
C GLN A 46 -5.96 -15.08 0.86
N ASP A 47 -5.72 -16.13 0.07
CA ASP A 47 -5.32 -17.42 0.63
C ASP A 47 -3.97 -17.28 1.36
N PRO A 48 -3.92 -17.50 2.68
CA PRO A 48 -2.69 -17.34 3.45
C PRO A 48 -1.60 -18.35 3.08
N LYS A 49 -1.95 -19.46 2.43
CA LYS A 49 -1.00 -20.51 2.09
C LYS A 49 0.03 -20.05 1.05
N ASP A 50 -0.44 -19.46 -0.04
CA ASP A 50 0.40 -19.24 -1.23
C ASP A 50 0.53 -17.75 -1.62
N GLN A 51 -0.36 -16.87 -1.14
CA GLN A 51 -0.48 -15.50 -1.66
C GLN A 51 -0.74 -14.42 -0.61
N LEU A 52 -0.49 -14.70 0.66
CA LEU A 52 -0.75 -13.80 1.79
C LEU A 52 -0.23 -12.38 1.57
N LEU A 53 0.96 -12.25 0.98
CA LEU A 53 1.66 -10.98 0.80
C LEU A 53 1.27 -10.20 -0.47
N LEU A 54 0.29 -10.68 -1.25
CA LEU A 54 -0.21 -10.00 -2.45
C LEU A 54 -1.37 -9.04 -2.17
N GLY A 55 -1.67 -8.75 -0.90
CA GLY A 55 -2.73 -7.82 -0.50
C GLY A 55 -2.80 -6.53 -1.33
N PRO A 56 -1.69 -5.79 -1.53
CA PRO A 56 -1.67 -4.58 -2.35
C PRO A 56 -2.12 -4.81 -3.80
N ALA A 57 -1.65 -5.87 -4.46
CA ALA A 57 -2.02 -6.19 -5.84
C ALA A 57 -3.55 -6.32 -6.03
N TYR A 58 -4.25 -6.87 -5.03
CA TYR A 58 -5.71 -6.98 -5.04
C TYR A 58 -6.44 -5.74 -4.53
N ALA A 59 -5.87 -5.02 -3.56
CA ALA A 59 -6.51 -3.87 -2.91
C ALA A 59 -6.47 -2.62 -3.78
N THR A 60 -5.34 -2.35 -4.43
CA THR A 60 -5.11 -1.16 -5.26
C THR A 60 -6.17 -0.97 -6.35
N PRO A 61 -6.45 -1.94 -7.24
CA PRO A 61 -7.49 -1.74 -8.25
C PRO A 61 -8.87 -1.50 -7.65
N ARG A 62 -9.23 -2.20 -6.55
CA ARG A 62 -10.55 -2.06 -5.93
C ARG A 62 -10.78 -0.69 -5.31
N VAL A 63 -9.78 -0.12 -4.62
CA VAL A 63 -9.92 1.21 -4.01
C VAL A 63 -9.94 2.31 -5.07
N LEU A 64 -9.13 2.17 -6.13
CA LEU A 64 -9.13 3.11 -7.25
C LEU A 64 -10.48 3.12 -7.98
N GLU A 65 -11.03 1.95 -8.30
CA GLU A 65 -12.35 1.82 -8.94
C GLU A 65 -13.45 2.41 -8.07
N LYS A 66 -13.44 2.12 -6.77
CA LYS A 66 -14.41 2.68 -5.82
C LYS A 66 -14.34 4.21 -5.76
N ALA A 67 -13.15 4.78 -5.82
CA ALA A 67 -12.92 6.22 -5.84
C ALA A 67 -13.14 6.86 -7.23
N GLY A 68 -13.34 6.05 -8.28
CA GLY A 68 -13.42 6.54 -9.66
C GLY A 68 -12.09 7.10 -10.19
N LEU A 69 -10.96 6.61 -9.67
CA LEU A 69 -9.61 7.05 -10.01
C LEU A 69 -8.85 5.96 -10.79
N THR A 70 -7.76 6.37 -11.44
CA THR A 70 -6.82 5.49 -12.12
C THR A 70 -5.43 5.64 -11.51
N MET A 71 -4.50 4.74 -11.89
CA MET A 71 -3.09 4.82 -11.46
C MET A 71 -2.44 6.17 -11.78
N LYS A 72 -2.87 6.83 -12.87
CA LYS A 72 -2.32 8.12 -13.32
C LYS A 72 -2.74 9.30 -12.46
N ASP A 73 -3.86 9.18 -11.76
CA ASP A 73 -4.40 10.23 -10.91
C ASP A 73 -3.71 10.28 -9.53
N ILE A 74 -2.84 9.30 -9.24
CA ILE A 74 -2.14 9.19 -7.96
C ILE A 74 -0.72 9.74 -8.10
N ASP A 75 -0.43 10.76 -7.29
CA ASP A 75 0.87 11.44 -7.26
C ASP A 75 1.83 10.91 -6.20
N VAL A 76 1.32 10.24 -5.17
CA VAL A 76 2.12 9.69 -4.07
C VAL A 76 1.58 8.32 -3.71
N TRP A 77 2.48 7.34 -3.66
CA TRP A 77 2.23 5.96 -3.27
C TRP A 77 3.04 5.65 -2.03
N GLU A 78 2.35 5.40 -0.92
CA GLU A 78 2.95 4.95 0.34
C GLU A 78 2.48 3.53 0.64
N PHE A 79 3.37 2.55 0.46
CA PHE A 79 3.10 1.15 0.68
C PHE A 79 3.93 0.61 1.83
N HIS A 80 3.31 -0.27 2.62
CA HIS A 80 4.02 -1.07 3.60
C HIS A 80 5.01 -2.03 2.91
N GLU A 81 6.30 -1.87 3.21
CA GLU A 81 7.41 -2.67 2.70
C GLU A 81 7.75 -3.78 3.69
N ALA A 82 7.09 -4.93 3.56
CA ALA A 82 7.37 -6.08 4.42
C ALA A 82 8.78 -6.66 4.12
N PHE A 83 9.06 -6.79 2.83
CA PHE A 83 10.32 -7.25 2.27
C PHE A 83 10.50 -6.57 0.91
N ALA A 84 11.74 -6.33 0.47
CA ALA A 84 11.97 -5.81 -0.88
C ALA A 84 11.35 -6.74 -1.95
N GLY A 85 11.48 -8.06 -1.78
CA GLY A 85 10.87 -9.05 -2.66
C GLY A 85 9.34 -9.03 -2.66
N GLN A 86 8.70 -8.64 -1.56
CA GLN A 86 7.24 -8.54 -1.48
C GLN A 86 6.70 -7.40 -2.35
N ILE A 87 7.33 -6.21 -2.30
CA ILE A 87 6.94 -5.08 -3.15
C ILE A 87 7.18 -5.40 -4.63
N LEU A 88 8.37 -5.94 -4.96
CA LEU A 88 8.70 -6.31 -6.33
C LEU A 88 7.74 -7.38 -6.89
N ALA A 89 7.34 -8.35 -6.07
CA ALA A 89 6.33 -9.34 -6.46
C ALA A 89 4.95 -8.71 -6.69
N ASN A 90 4.53 -7.77 -5.84
CA ASN A 90 3.27 -7.03 -6.04
C ASN A 90 3.30 -6.20 -7.32
N PHE A 91 4.43 -5.55 -7.64
CA PHE A 91 4.58 -4.83 -8.91
C PHE A 91 4.46 -5.76 -10.10
N LYS A 92 5.11 -6.93 -10.06
CA LYS A 92 4.99 -7.94 -11.11
C LYS A 92 3.56 -8.47 -11.25
N ALA A 93 2.84 -8.66 -10.15
CA ALA A 93 1.44 -9.07 -10.17
C ALA A 93 0.53 -7.99 -10.80
N LEU A 94 0.73 -6.72 -10.42
CA LEU A 94 -0.01 -5.57 -10.96
C LEU A 94 0.27 -5.32 -12.45
N ASP A 95 1.46 -5.67 -12.94
CA ASP A 95 1.87 -5.51 -14.35
C ASP A 95 1.59 -6.75 -15.23
N SER A 96 0.92 -7.77 -14.71
CA SER A 96 0.71 -9.04 -15.41
C SER A 96 -0.75 -9.23 -15.83
N ASP A 97 -1.00 -9.26 -17.14
CA ASP A 97 -2.32 -9.61 -17.68
C ASP A 97 -2.72 -11.03 -17.28
N TRP A 98 -1.74 -11.96 -17.26
CA TRP A 98 -1.97 -13.33 -16.83
C TRP A 98 -2.45 -13.39 -15.38
N PHE A 99 -1.81 -12.67 -14.46
CA PHE A 99 -2.24 -12.67 -13.06
C PHE A 99 -3.62 -12.02 -12.90
N ALA A 100 -3.86 -10.93 -13.61
CA ALA A 100 -5.15 -10.23 -13.62
C ALA A 100 -6.30 -11.13 -14.06
N GLN A 101 -6.12 -11.90 -15.12
CA GLN A 101 -7.13 -12.81 -15.66
C GLN A 101 -7.33 -14.04 -14.78
N ASN A 102 -6.24 -14.68 -14.33
CA ASN A 102 -6.33 -15.98 -13.65
C ASN A 102 -6.67 -15.88 -12.16
N TYR A 103 -6.29 -14.79 -11.48
CA TYR A 103 -6.42 -14.67 -10.02
C TYR A 103 -7.26 -13.48 -9.58
N MET A 104 -7.22 -12.36 -10.31
CA MET A 104 -7.98 -11.16 -9.94
C MET A 104 -9.38 -11.10 -10.58
N ASN A 105 -9.66 -11.99 -11.55
CA ASN A 105 -10.87 -11.97 -12.38
C ASN A 105 -11.07 -10.63 -13.11
N ARG A 106 -10.00 -10.16 -13.78
CA ARG A 106 -9.95 -8.88 -14.51
C ARG A 106 -9.51 -9.11 -15.95
N GLN A 107 -9.97 -8.28 -16.87
CA GLN A 107 -9.67 -8.44 -18.30
C GLN A 107 -8.20 -8.14 -18.65
N SER A 108 -7.61 -7.15 -17.99
CA SER A 108 -6.23 -6.70 -18.19
C SER A 108 -5.55 -6.37 -16.87
N LYS A 109 -4.23 -6.23 -16.92
CA LYS A 109 -3.40 -5.74 -15.84
C LYS A 109 -3.85 -4.38 -15.32
N VAL A 110 -3.50 -4.11 -14.06
CA VAL A 110 -3.84 -2.86 -13.37
C VAL A 110 -2.85 -1.75 -13.74
N GLY A 111 -1.57 -2.10 -13.87
CA GLY A 111 -0.46 -1.17 -14.03
C GLY A 111 0.30 -0.98 -12.72
N VAL A 112 1.60 -0.68 -12.85
CA VAL A 112 2.51 -0.47 -11.71
C VAL A 112 2.47 0.99 -11.28
N PRO A 113 2.54 1.29 -9.96
CA PRO A 113 2.84 2.64 -9.50
C PRO A 113 4.09 3.22 -10.18
N ASP A 114 4.09 4.51 -10.48
CA ASP A 114 5.32 5.19 -10.92
C ASP A 114 6.34 5.13 -9.77
N ILE A 115 7.51 4.55 -10.04
CA ILE A 115 8.56 4.36 -9.04
C ILE A 115 9.07 5.70 -8.48
N ASN A 116 8.99 6.79 -9.25
CA ASN A 116 9.40 8.12 -8.79
C ASN A 116 8.40 8.77 -7.82
N LYS A 117 7.23 8.13 -7.64
CA LYS A 117 6.15 8.54 -6.75
C LYS A 117 5.98 7.58 -5.57
N PHE A 118 6.86 6.59 -5.43
CA PHE A 118 6.67 5.44 -4.53
C PHE A 118 7.65 5.48 -3.36
N ASN A 119 7.13 5.56 -2.13
CA ASN A 119 7.90 5.56 -0.88
C ASN A 119 9.07 6.55 -0.90
N ASN A 120 8.83 7.76 -1.40
CA ASN A 120 9.88 8.75 -1.68
C ASN A 120 10.64 9.22 -0.42
N TRP A 121 10.05 9.03 0.77
CA TRP A 121 10.66 9.39 2.05
C TRP A 121 11.15 8.18 2.84
N GLY A 122 11.32 7.04 2.16
CA GLY A 122 11.62 5.74 2.77
C GLY A 122 10.35 5.06 3.28
N GLY A 123 10.42 3.74 3.42
CA GLY A 123 9.30 2.93 3.91
C GLY A 123 9.67 2.10 5.12
N SER A 124 8.81 1.15 5.47
CA SER A 124 8.99 0.30 6.65
C SER A 124 10.24 -0.59 6.62
N LEU A 125 10.81 -0.83 5.42
CA LEU A 125 12.06 -1.58 5.29
C LEU A 125 13.26 -0.81 5.88
N SER A 126 13.28 0.53 5.73
CA SER A 126 14.36 1.38 6.22
C SER A 126 14.04 2.03 7.57
N ILE A 127 12.78 2.41 7.81
CA ILE A 127 12.36 3.15 9.00
C ILE A 127 12.00 2.19 10.15
N GLY A 128 11.23 1.14 9.86
CA GLY A 128 10.72 0.19 10.85
C GLY A 128 9.26 -0.22 10.63
N HIS A 129 8.87 -1.34 11.23
CA HIS A 129 7.51 -1.89 11.19
C HIS A 129 7.03 -2.32 12.59
N PRO A 130 6.66 -1.37 13.46
CA PRO A 130 5.94 -1.71 14.68
C PRO A 130 4.52 -2.13 14.28
N PHE A 131 4.18 -3.39 14.56
CA PHE A 131 2.89 -3.97 14.15
C PHE A 131 1.74 -3.09 14.66
N ALA A 132 0.79 -2.79 13.77
CA ALA A 132 -0.36 -1.89 13.99
C ALA A 132 -0.02 -0.42 14.33
N ALA A 133 1.25 -0.01 14.28
CA ALA A 133 1.70 1.35 14.51
C ALA A 133 2.56 1.92 13.36
N THR A 134 2.63 1.20 12.23
CA THR A 134 3.32 1.62 11.00
C THR A 134 2.50 2.62 10.21
#